data_AF-A0A257U5N7-F1
#
_entry.id   AF-A0A257U5N7-F1
#
_cell.length_a   1.000
_cell.length_b   1.000
_cell.length_c   1.000
_cell.angle_alpha   90.00
_cell.angle_beta   90.00
_cell.angle_gamma   90.00
#
_symmetry.space_group_name_H-M   'P 1'
#
loop_
_entity.id
_entity.type
_entity.pdbx_description
1 polymer ?
#
loop_
_entity_poly.entity_id
_entity_poly.type
_entity_poly.pdbx_seq_one_letter_code
_entity_poly.pdbx_strand_id
1 'polypeptide(L)'
;MVAKPDYIETVVATLHRATEANQNTPGREGNVITITREMADDVMITADLHGHRRNFNAIKKTADLDRRPRRHLILQEVCHGGPAYPANGGCMSHGMLEDVAKLKAAYPDRVHFLLSNHELAEMTDYPIIKGKKMLNLLFRLGIQEMYGAAAERVREAYNDFIRSCPLAVRLPGDVFVCHSLPERSDQRSFDRSIFFRPL
;
A
#
# COMPACT_ATOMS: atom_id res chain seq x y z
N MET A 1 21.23 7.39 -10.77
CA MET A 1 22.34 6.72 -10.04
C MET A 1 21.73 5.50 -9.38
N VAL A 2 22.22 4.31 -9.70
CA VAL A 2 21.65 3.05 -9.19
C VAL A 2 21.93 2.91 -7.69
N ALA A 3 20.96 2.40 -6.94
CA ALA A 3 21.06 2.15 -5.53
C ALA A 3 22.22 1.20 -5.19
N LYS A 4 22.85 1.43 -4.03
CA LYS A 4 23.92 0.56 -3.53
C LYS A 4 23.35 -0.81 -3.11
N PRO A 5 24.13 -1.91 -3.20
CA PRO A 5 23.68 -3.25 -2.79
C PRO A 5 23.06 -3.29 -1.39
N ASP A 6 23.70 -2.69 -0.37
CA ASP A 6 23.19 -2.70 1.00
C ASP A 6 21.81 -2.02 1.14
N TYR A 7 21.55 -0.98 0.33
CA TYR A 7 20.25 -0.33 0.30
C TYR A 7 19.18 -1.26 -0.28
N ILE A 8 19.52 -1.96 -1.37
CA ILE A 8 18.62 -2.93 -2.02
C ILE A 8 18.22 -4.03 -1.03
N GLU A 9 19.20 -4.60 -0.33
CA GLU A 9 18.92 -5.63 0.70
C GLU A 9 18.03 -5.09 1.82
N THR A 10 18.26 -3.84 2.25
CA THR A 10 17.43 -3.19 3.27
C THR A 10 15.99 -3.00 2.80
N VAL A 11 15.79 -2.60 1.54
CA VAL A 11 14.45 -2.42 0.94
C VAL A 11 13.72 -3.76 0.87
N VAL A 12 14.35 -4.78 0.31
CA VAL A 12 13.77 -6.13 0.19
C VAL A 12 13.41 -6.70 1.57
N ALA A 13 14.33 -6.64 2.54
CA ALA A 13 14.07 -7.10 3.91
C ALA A 13 12.94 -6.32 4.59
N THR A 14 12.79 -5.03 4.28
CA THR A 14 11.71 -4.22 4.83
C THR A 14 10.36 -4.56 4.22
N LEU A 15 10.31 -4.80 2.90
CA LEU A 15 9.11 -5.28 2.23
C LEU A 15 8.66 -6.63 2.80
N HIS A 16 9.57 -7.59 2.97
CA HIS A 16 9.25 -8.88 3.60
C HIS A 16 8.71 -8.73 5.03
N ARG A 17 9.35 -7.92 5.88
CA ARG A 17 8.82 -7.64 7.23
C ARG A 17 7.44 -6.99 7.21
N ALA A 18 7.19 -6.09 6.25
CA ALA A 18 5.88 -5.46 6.09
C ALA A 18 4.82 -6.45 5.59
N THR A 19 5.19 -7.37 4.70
CA THR A 19 4.36 -8.49 4.25
C THR A 19 3.95 -9.39 5.41
N GLU A 20 4.91 -9.83 6.22
CA GLU A 20 4.66 -10.62 7.43
C GLU A 20 3.79 -9.85 8.42
N ALA A 21 4.04 -8.55 8.62
CA ALA A 21 3.25 -7.70 9.50
C ALA A 21 1.80 -7.58 9.01
N ASN A 22 1.56 -7.47 7.70
CA ASN A 22 0.21 -7.48 7.11
C ASN A 22 -0.51 -8.80 7.40
N GLN A 23 0.16 -9.93 7.19
CA GLN A 23 -0.42 -11.26 7.38
C GLN A 23 -0.75 -11.55 8.84
N ASN A 24 0.10 -11.09 9.77
CA ASN A 24 -0.03 -11.32 11.21
C ASN A 24 -0.74 -10.18 11.96
N THR A 25 -1.37 -9.25 11.25
CA THR A 25 -2.06 -8.11 11.90
C THR A 25 -3.19 -8.62 12.81
N PRO A 26 -3.25 -8.23 14.09
CA PRO A 26 -4.35 -8.59 14.99
C PRO A 26 -5.71 -8.21 14.40
N GLY A 27 -6.68 -9.12 14.55
CA GLY A 27 -8.03 -8.94 13.99
C GLY A 27 -8.14 -9.20 12.48
N ARG A 28 -7.07 -9.66 11.82
CA ARG A 28 -7.15 -10.06 10.41
C ARG A 28 -7.92 -11.38 10.25
N GLU A 29 -8.93 -11.34 9.40
CA GLU A 29 -9.71 -12.48 8.94
C GLU A 29 -9.72 -12.48 7.41
N GLY A 30 -8.93 -13.37 6.79
CA GLY A 30 -8.72 -13.38 5.35
C GLY A 30 -8.14 -12.06 4.83
N ASN A 31 -8.96 -11.31 4.09
CA ASN A 31 -8.59 -10.03 3.48
C ASN A 31 -9.15 -8.81 4.22
N VAL A 32 -9.79 -8.99 5.39
CA VAL A 32 -10.34 -7.90 6.19
C VAL A 32 -9.63 -7.84 7.54
N ILE A 33 -9.40 -6.62 8.05
CA ILE A 33 -8.94 -6.40 9.42
C ILE A 33 -10.10 -5.82 10.22
N THR A 34 -10.50 -6.49 11.30
CA THR A 34 -11.50 -5.99 12.24
C THR A 34 -10.81 -5.31 13.41
N ILE A 35 -11.04 -4.00 13.57
CA ILE A 35 -10.55 -3.23 14.72
C ILE A 35 -11.70 -3.07 15.71
N THR A 36 -11.48 -3.50 16.95
CA THR A 36 -12.47 -3.36 18.03
C THR A 36 -12.22 -2.12 18.89
N ARG A 37 -13.16 -1.78 19.79
CA ARG A 37 -13.00 -0.65 20.72
C ARG A 37 -11.87 -0.87 21.73
N GLU A 38 -11.55 -2.12 22.02
CA GLU A 38 -10.46 -2.51 22.92
C GLU A 38 -9.09 -2.30 22.25
N MET A 39 -9.02 -2.42 20.92
CA MET A 39 -7.79 -2.27 20.15
C MET A 39 -7.41 -0.80 19.91
N ALA A 40 -8.40 0.08 19.71
CA ALA A 40 -8.16 1.45 19.26
C ALA A 40 -8.96 2.49 20.05
N ASP A 41 -8.33 3.62 20.37
CA ASP A 41 -9.03 4.82 20.87
C ASP A 41 -9.59 5.64 19.71
N ASP A 42 -8.84 5.70 18.60
CA ASP A 42 -9.26 6.37 17.37
C ASP A 42 -8.57 5.76 16.12
N VAL A 43 -9.21 5.95 14.96
CA VAL A 43 -8.68 5.53 13.66
C VAL A 43 -8.64 6.72 12.71
N MET A 44 -7.44 7.04 12.22
CA MET A 44 -7.24 8.06 11.20
C MET A 44 -7.34 7.41 9.81
N ILE A 45 -8.38 7.75 9.06
CA ILE A 45 -8.61 7.26 7.69
C ILE A 45 -8.14 8.34 6.72
N THR A 46 -7.26 7.99 5.78
CA THR A 46 -6.80 8.91 4.72
C THR A 46 -7.38 8.54 3.35
N ALA A 47 -7.17 9.41 2.38
CA ALA A 47 -7.52 9.18 0.97
C ALA A 47 -6.25 8.96 0.12
N ASP A 48 -6.43 8.92 -1.19
CA ASP A 48 -5.40 8.63 -2.18
C ASP A 48 -4.18 9.54 -2.04
N LEU A 49 -3.01 8.92 -2.04
CA LEU A 49 -1.73 9.60 -1.92
C LEU A 49 -1.11 9.92 -3.28
N HIS A 50 -1.22 9.02 -4.28
CA HIS A 50 -0.68 9.21 -5.63
C HIS A 50 0.74 9.83 -5.66
N GLY A 51 1.67 9.29 -4.85
CA GLY A 51 3.04 9.77 -4.77
C GLY A 51 3.21 11.19 -4.19
N HIS A 52 2.17 11.79 -3.61
CA HIS A 52 2.18 13.17 -3.11
C HIS A 52 2.91 13.30 -1.76
N ARG A 53 4.24 13.44 -1.82
CA ARG A 53 5.14 13.39 -0.65
C ARG A 53 4.80 14.35 0.48
N ARG A 54 4.34 15.57 0.15
CA ARG A 54 3.94 16.57 1.17
C ARG A 54 2.74 16.09 2.00
N ASN A 55 1.77 15.41 1.36
CA ASN A 55 0.58 14.91 2.04
C ASN A 55 0.93 13.71 2.91
N PHE A 56 1.75 12.79 2.40
CA PHE A 56 2.25 11.67 3.19
C PHE A 56 2.97 12.12 4.48
N ASN A 57 3.84 13.13 4.37
CA ASN A 57 4.54 13.68 5.54
C ASN A 57 3.59 14.39 6.51
N ALA A 58 2.60 15.13 6.00
CA ALA A 58 1.57 15.76 6.84
C ALA A 58 0.73 14.71 7.57
N ILE A 59 0.33 13.63 6.88
CA ILE A 59 -0.40 12.50 7.47
C ILE A 59 0.42 11.87 8.59
N LYS A 60 1.69 11.53 8.37
CA LYS A 60 2.56 10.96 9.41
C LYS A 60 2.67 11.86 10.63
N LYS A 61 2.86 13.16 10.40
CA LYS A 61 2.96 14.16 11.48
C LYS A 61 1.65 14.27 12.28
N THR A 62 0.50 14.25 11.60
CA THR A 62 -0.82 14.33 12.25
C THR A 62 -1.19 13.02 12.96
N ALA A 63 -0.80 11.88 12.40
CA ALA A 63 -1.00 10.57 13.01
C ALA A 63 -0.22 10.44 14.32
N ASP A 64 1.04 10.90 14.36
CA ASP A 64 1.87 10.99 15.57
C ASP A 64 1.85 9.67 16.39
N LEU A 65 2.07 8.55 15.70
CA LEU A 65 1.86 7.20 16.24
C LEU A 65 2.77 6.87 17.44
N ASP A 66 3.89 7.56 17.59
CA ASP A 66 4.77 7.47 18.75
C ASP A 66 4.09 8.01 20.03
N ARG A 67 3.35 9.11 19.92
CA ARG A 67 2.65 9.75 21.05
C ARG A 67 1.20 9.29 21.21
N ARG A 68 0.67 8.54 20.25
CA ARG A 68 -0.69 8.01 20.24
C ARG A 68 -0.68 6.49 20.14
N PRO A 69 -0.34 5.77 21.24
CA PRO A 69 -0.09 4.33 21.21
C PRO A 69 -1.31 3.50 20.80
N ARG A 70 -2.53 4.04 20.94
CA ARG A 70 -3.79 3.37 20.60
C ARG A 70 -4.48 3.94 19.35
N ARG A 71 -3.80 4.80 18.59
CA ARG A 71 -4.29 5.28 17.29
C ARG A 71 -3.89 4.30 16.19
N HIS A 72 -4.84 4.03 15.30
CA HIS A 72 -4.58 3.34 14.03
C HIS A 72 -4.57 4.33 12.86
N LEU A 73 -3.83 4.00 11.82
CA LEU A 73 -3.71 4.79 10.59
C LEU A 73 -4.03 3.90 9.39
N ILE A 74 -5.00 4.32 8.58
CA ILE A 74 -5.34 3.69 7.31
C ILE A 74 -4.82 4.55 6.17
N LEU A 75 -3.96 3.97 5.32
CA LEU A 75 -3.39 4.59 4.12
C LEU A 75 -3.95 3.92 2.86
N GLN A 76 -4.07 4.68 1.78
CA GLN A 76 -4.67 4.23 0.53
C GLN A 76 -3.94 4.82 -0.67
N GLU A 77 -3.85 4.04 -1.75
CA GLU A 77 -3.44 4.43 -3.10
C GLU A 77 -2.19 5.30 -3.19
N VAL A 78 -1.01 4.68 -3.06
CA VAL A 78 0.28 5.37 -3.18
C VAL A 78 0.70 5.52 -4.63
N CYS A 79 0.47 4.49 -5.43
CA CYS A 79 0.66 4.49 -6.87
C CYS A 79 -0.58 5.10 -7.55
N HIS A 80 -0.51 5.70 -8.72
CA HIS A 80 0.65 6.29 -9.38
C HIS A 80 0.58 7.81 -9.27
N GLY A 81 1.73 8.48 -9.21
CA GLY A 81 1.78 9.94 -9.29
C GLY A 81 3.05 10.51 -8.66
N GLY A 82 3.02 11.81 -8.40
CA GLY A 82 4.16 12.54 -7.86
C GLY A 82 5.26 12.79 -8.90
N PRO A 83 6.51 12.99 -8.44
CA PRO A 83 7.63 13.29 -9.33
C PRO A 83 8.04 12.07 -10.17
N ALA A 84 8.75 12.36 -11.26
CA ALA A 84 9.31 11.36 -12.15
C ALA A 84 10.83 11.52 -12.25
N TYR A 85 11.53 10.44 -12.57
CA TYR A 85 12.96 10.49 -12.88
C TYR A 85 13.21 11.31 -14.14
N PRO A 86 14.08 12.33 -14.10
CA PRO A 86 14.37 13.15 -15.27
C PRO A 86 14.95 12.38 -16.46
N ALA A 87 15.67 11.28 -16.19
CA ALA A 87 16.38 10.52 -17.21
C ALA A 87 15.45 9.73 -18.14
N ASN A 88 14.40 9.09 -17.59
CA ASN A 88 13.53 8.17 -18.35
C ASN A 88 12.03 8.41 -18.13
N GLY A 89 11.65 9.42 -17.34
CA GLY A 89 10.25 9.69 -16.99
C GLY A 89 9.61 8.66 -16.05
N GLY A 90 10.40 7.74 -15.47
CA GLY A 90 9.92 6.71 -14.56
C GLY A 90 9.28 7.30 -13.31
N CYS A 91 8.19 6.68 -12.84
CA CYS A 91 7.44 7.14 -11.68
C CYS A 91 8.22 6.89 -10.39
N MET A 92 8.34 7.89 -9.52
CA MET A 92 9.04 7.78 -8.23
C MET A 92 8.14 7.29 -7.08
N SER A 93 6.88 6.89 -7.35
CA SER A 93 5.96 6.46 -6.28
C SER A 93 6.42 5.19 -5.55
N HIS A 94 7.31 4.39 -6.16
CA HIS A 94 7.92 3.22 -5.49
C HIS A 94 8.61 3.63 -4.18
N GLY A 95 9.29 4.78 -4.15
CA GLY A 95 9.97 5.25 -2.94
C GLY A 95 9.00 5.66 -1.83
N MET A 96 7.76 6.04 -2.16
CA MET A 96 6.73 6.24 -1.16
C MET A 96 6.15 4.90 -0.67
N LEU A 97 6.01 3.92 -1.57
CA LEU A 97 5.57 2.58 -1.21
C LEU A 97 6.57 1.91 -0.24
N GLU A 98 7.88 2.12 -0.43
CA GLU A 98 8.93 1.74 0.54
C GLU A 98 8.70 2.38 1.90
N ASP A 99 8.33 3.66 1.94
CA ASP A 99 8.10 4.35 3.20
C ASP A 99 6.81 3.91 3.89
N VAL A 100 5.79 3.49 3.13
CA VAL A 100 4.60 2.82 3.67
C VAL A 100 4.96 1.46 4.24
N ALA A 101 5.78 0.66 3.55
CA ALA A 101 6.27 -0.61 4.06
C ALA A 101 7.10 -0.44 5.35
N LYS A 102 8.00 0.55 5.40
CA LYS A 102 8.73 0.92 6.63
C LYS A 102 7.77 1.28 7.77
N LEU A 103 6.72 2.04 7.46
CA LEU A 103 5.73 2.45 8.45
C LEU A 103 4.91 1.26 8.97
N LYS A 104 4.51 0.34 8.08
CA LYS A 104 3.86 -0.92 8.47
C LYS A 104 4.76 -1.78 9.34
N ALA A 105 6.03 -1.96 8.96
CA ALA A 105 6.99 -2.75 9.72
C ALA A 105 7.29 -2.15 11.10
N ALA A 106 7.28 -0.82 11.23
CA ALA A 106 7.48 -0.13 12.52
C ALA A 106 6.23 -0.18 13.42
N TYR A 107 5.04 -0.24 12.83
CA TYR A 107 3.76 -0.22 13.54
C TYR A 107 2.85 -1.36 13.04
N PRO A 108 3.25 -2.63 13.23
CA PRO A 108 2.63 -3.80 12.60
C PRO A 108 1.14 -3.90 12.89
N ASP A 109 0.71 -3.54 14.09
CA ASP A 109 -0.69 -3.69 14.50
C ASP A 109 -1.55 -2.45 14.18
N ARG A 110 -0.90 -1.32 13.91
CA ARG A 110 -1.54 0.01 13.92
C ARG A 110 -1.60 0.71 12.56
N VAL A 111 -0.80 0.27 11.59
CA VAL A 111 -0.78 0.83 10.24
C VAL A 111 -1.37 -0.17 9.27
N HIS A 112 -2.36 0.27 8.50
CA HIS A 112 -3.09 -0.55 7.55
C HIS A 112 -3.05 0.13 6.19
N PHE A 113 -2.36 -0.49 5.22
CA PHE A 113 -2.36 -0.01 3.84
C PHE A 113 -3.35 -0.85 3.05
N LEU A 114 -4.46 -0.24 2.61
CA LEU A 114 -5.48 -0.97 1.87
C LEU A 114 -5.05 -1.21 0.43
N LEU A 115 -5.39 -2.38 -0.11
CA LEU A 115 -5.18 -2.67 -1.53
C LEU A 115 -6.08 -1.76 -2.38
N SER A 116 -5.47 -0.84 -3.11
CA SER A 116 -6.16 0.04 -4.05
C SER A 116 -6.26 -0.57 -5.45
N ASN A 117 -7.01 0.07 -6.36
CA ASN A 117 -7.03 -0.34 -7.76
C ASN A 117 -5.68 -0.10 -8.45
N HIS A 118 -4.92 0.91 -8.04
CA HIS A 118 -3.60 1.18 -8.61
C HIS A 118 -2.55 0.14 -8.18
N GLU A 119 -2.52 -0.23 -6.90
CA GLU A 119 -1.64 -1.31 -6.43
C GLU A 119 -2.06 -2.68 -7.00
N LEU A 120 -3.37 -2.96 -7.07
CA LEU A 120 -3.89 -4.18 -7.70
C LEU A 120 -3.48 -4.29 -9.17
N ALA A 121 -3.50 -3.17 -9.90
CA ALA A 121 -3.06 -3.14 -11.29
C ALA A 121 -1.56 -3.42 -11.45
N GLU A 122 -0.70 -2.96 -10.54
CA GLU A 122 0.71 -3.36 -10.52
C GLU A 122 0.90 -4.85 -10.27
N MET A 123 0.15 -5.41 -9.30
CA MET A 123 0.26 -6.82 -8.96
C MET A 123 -0.23 -7.74 -10.09
N THR A 124 -1.25 -7.31 -10.83
CA THR A 124 -1.91 -8.12 -11.88
C THR A 124 -1.45 -7.78 -13.29
N ASP A 125 -0.51 -6.84 -13.43
CA ASP A 125 -0.10 -6.25 -14.70
C ASP A 125 -1.28 -5.70 -15.53
N TYR A 126 -2.36 -5.29 -14.86
CA TYR A 126 -3.53 -4.70 -15.51
C TYR A 126 -3.17 -3.30 -16.03
N PRO A 127 -3.33 -3.02 -17.33
CA PRO A 127 -2.86 -1.78 -17.92
C PRO A 127 -3.72 -0.58 -17.50
N ILE A 128 -3.10 0.42 -16.87
CA ILE A 128 -3.70 1.72 -16.58
C ILE A 128 -3.11 2.78 -17.53
N ILE A 129 -3.97 3.43 -18.31
CA ILE A 129 -3.59 4.55 -19.18
C ILE A 129 -4.23 5.84 -18.66
N LYS A 130 -3.41 6.85 -18.37
CA LYS A 130 -3.86 8.19 -17.98
C LYS A 130 -3.02 9.23 -18.69
N GLY A 131 -3.67 10.21 -19.33
CA GLY A 131 -2.96 11.27 -20.07
C GLY A 131 -2.02 10.74 -21.15
N LYS A 132 -2.43 9.69 -21.88
CA LYS A 132 -1.63 8.98 -22.90
C LYS A 132 -0.35 8.31 -22.39
N LYS A 133 -0.22 8.13 -21.07
CA LYS A 133 0.90 7.43 -20.44
C LYS A 133 0.40 6.11 -19.85
N MET A 134 1.14 5.04 -20.11
CA MET A 134 0.91 3.74 -19.46
C MET A 134 1.59 3.77 -18.09
N LEU A 135 0.79 3.84 -17.03
CA LEU A 135 1.30 4.14 -15.70
C LEU A 135 2.15 2.99 -15.13
N ASN A 136 1.76 1.74 -15.39
CA ASN A 136 2.52 0.57 -14.95
C ASN A 136 3.90 0.53 -15.60
N LEU A 137 4.00 0.88 -16.89
CA LEU A 137 5.29 0.97 -17.57
C LEU A 137 6.17 2.04 -16.94
N LEU A 138 5.61 3.22 -16.62
CA LEU A 138 6.37 4.28 -15.95
C LEU A 138 6.80 3.86 -14.54
N PHE A 139 5.98 3.12 -13.80
CA PHE A 139 6.35 2.57 -12.50
C PHE A 139 7.53 1.60 -12.62
N ARG A 140 7.47 0.66 -13.56
CA ARG A 140 8.58 -0.27 -13.85
C ARG A 140 9.85 0.46 -14.27
N LEU A 141 9.75 1.50 -15.10
CA LEU A 141 10.89 2.36 -15.46
C LEU A 141 11.50 3.08 -14.24
N GLY A 142 10.67 3.45 -13.27
CA GLY A 142 11.12 4.04 -12.01
C GLY A 142 11.90 3.03 -11.15
N ILE A 143 11.38 1.81 -11.02
CA ILE A 143 12.11 0.71 -10.35
C ILE A 143 13.43 0.43 -11.10
N GLN A 144 13.41 0.36 -12.43
CA GLN A 144 14.61 0.12 -13.24
C GLN A 144 15.66 1.22 -13.07
N GLU A 145 15.26 2.49 -13.03
CA GLU A 145 16.17 3.62 -12.82
C GLU A 145 16.83 3.56 -11.43
N MET A 146 16.06 3.22 -10.39
CA MET A 146 16.57 3.15 -9.02
C MET A 146 17.44 1.91 -8.79
N TYR A 147 17.02 0.75 -9.29
CA TYR A 147 17.56 -0.55 -8.87
C TYR A 147 18.39 -1.27 -9.93
N GLY A 148 18.38 -0.80 -11.18
CA GLY A 148 19.18 -1.37 -12.26
C GLY A 148 18.95 -2.87 -12.42
N ALA A 149 20.00 -3.67 -12.36
CA ALA A 149 19.93 -5.13 -12.53
C ALA A 149 19.08 -5.83 -11.44
N ALA A 150 18.87 -5.21 -10.28
CA ALA A 150 18.06 -5.78 -9.20
C ALA A 150 16.56 -5.45 -9.32
N ALA A 151 16.14 -4.71 -10.36
CA ALA A 151 14.78 -4.19 -10.48
C ALA A 151 13.70 -5.27 -10.37
N GLU A 152 13.87 -6.41 -11.04
CA GLU A 152 12.86 -7.47 -11.01
C GLU A 152 12.72 -8.10 -9.62
N ARG A 153 13.84 -8.42 -8.97
CA ARG A 153 13.85 -8.93 -7.59
C ARG A 153 13.18 -7.97 -6.61
N VAL A 154 13.43 -6.66 -6.74
CA VAL A 154 12.78 -5.65 -5.90
C VAL A 154 11.29 -5.55 -6.22
N ARG A 155 10.91 -5.66 -7.50
CA ARG A 155 9.51 -5.67 -7.94
C ARG A 155 8.74 -6.86 -7.39
N GLU A 156 9.35 -8.05 -7.35
CA GLU A 156 8.76 -9.24 -6.72
C GLU A 156 8.45 -8.96 -5.24
N ALA A 157 9.40 -8.38 -4.49
CA ALA A 157 9.18 -8.01 -3.09
C ALA A 157 8.06 -6.96 -2.91
N TYR A 158 7.92 -6.00 -3.83
CA TYR A 158 6.77 -5.10 -3.83
C TYR A 158 5.45 -5.82 -4.07
N ASN A 159 5.42 -6.76 -5.02
CA ASN A 159 4.23 -7.52 -5.34
C ASN A 159 3.80 -8.41 -4.17
N ASP A 160 4.73 -9.02 -3.45
CA ASP A 160 4.42 -9.77 -2.22
C ASP A 160 3.81 -8.87 -1.15
N PHE A 161 4.39 -7.68 -0.95
CA PHE A 161 3.85 -6.69 -0.03
C PHE A 161 2.44 -6.23 -0.44
N ILE A 162 2.24 -5.88 -1.70
CA ILE A 162 0.93 -5.47 -2.24
C ILE A 162 -0.09 -6.60 -2.09
N ARG A 163 0.25 -7.84 -2.45
CA ARG A 163 -0.63 -9.01 -2.33
C ARG A 163 -1.08 -9.26 -0.89
N SER A 164 -0.21 -8.96 0.07
CA SER A 164 -0.55 -9.11 1.49
C SER A 164 -1.46 -8.01 2.03
N CYS A 165 -1.67 -6.90 1.32
CA CYS A 165 -2.47 -5.79 1.81
C CYS A 165 -3.95 -6.22 2.01
N PRO A 166 -4.60 -5.79 3.09
CA PRO A 166 -6.03 -6.03 3.28
C PRO A 166 -6.87 -5.32 2.21
N LEU A 167 -7.99 -5.93 1.81
CA LEU A 167 -9.00 -5.29 0.96
C LEU A 167 -9.81 -4.24 1.74
N ALA A 168 -9.99 -4.45 3.04
CA ALA A 168 -10.79 -3.56 3.87
C ALA A 168 -10.42 -3.61 5.35
N VAL A 169 -10.86 -2.59 6.07
CA VAL A 169 -10.87 -2.55 7.53
C VAL A 169 -12.32 -2.35 8.02
N ARG A 170 -12.75 -3.17 8.98
CA ARG A 170 -14.03 -3.03 9.66
C ARG A 170 -13.81 -2.36 11.01
N LEU A 171 -14.58 -1.33 11.31
CA LEU A 171 -14.54 -0.58 12.56
C LEU A 171 -15.85 -0.78 13.34
N PRO A 172 -15.89 -0.45 14.65
CA PRO A 172 -17.12 -0.48 15.43
C PRO A 172 -18.17 0.49 14.86
N GLY A 173 -19.46 0.16 15.01
CA GLY A 173 -20.55 1.00 14.49
C GLY A 173 -20.80 0.82 12.99
N ASP A 174 -20.56 -0.38 12.46
CA ASP A 174 -20.85 -0.80 11.08
C ASP A 174 -20.14 -0.01 9.98
N VAL A 175 -19.01 0.63 10.32
CA VAL A 175 -18.17 1.31 9.33
C VAL A 175 -17.25 0.29 8.66
N PHE A 176 -17.34 0.23 7.33
CA PHE A 176 -16.50 -0.62 6.48
C PHE A 176 -15.66 0.28 5.56
N VAL A 177 -14.34 0.28 5.78
CA VAL A 177 -13.39 1.10 5.03
C VAL A 177 -12.74 0.23 3.96
N CYS A 178 -13.04 0.51 2.70
CA CYS A 178 -12.41 -0.12 1.54
C CYS A 178 -12.05 0.95 0.51
N HIS A 179 -11.08 0.65 -0.34
CA HIS A 179 -10.61 1.61 -1.33
C HIS A 179 -11.67 1.94 -2.39
N SER A 180 -12.40 0.92 -2.83
CA SER A 180 -13.43 1.07 -3.85
C SER A 180 -14.61 0.12 -3.60
N LEU A 181 -15.68 0.32 -4.36
CA LEU A 181 -16.90 -0.47 -4.29
C LEU A 181 -17.01 -1.38 -5.52
N PRO A 182 -17.68 -2.54 -5.40
CA PRO A 182 -17.92 -3.41 -6.53
C PRO A 182 -18.76 -2.71 -7.61
N GLU A 183 -18.29 -2.80 -8.86
CA GLU A 183 -19.00 -2.24 -10.01
C GLU A 183 -20.35 -2.94 -10.21
N ARG A 184 -21.41 -2.18 -10.52
CA ARG A 184 -22.75 -2.69 -10.85
C ARG A 184 -23.32 -3.65 -9.80
N SER A 185 -23.13 -3.31 -8.52
CA SER A 185 -23.70 -4.07 -7.39
C SER A 185 -25.23 -4.15 -7.40
N ASP A 186 -25.89 -3.29 -8.20
CA ASP A 186 -27.32 -3.30 -8.51
C ASP A 186 -27.71 -4.31 -9.60
N GLN A 187 -26.77 -4.75 -10.44
CA GLN A 187 -27.03 -5.64 -11.58
C GLN A 187 -26.44 -7.04 -11.40
N ARG A 188 -25.40 -7.19 -10.57
CA ARG A 188 -24.68 -8.45 -10.39
C ARG A 188 -24.40 -8.68 -8.91
N SER A 189 -24.48 -9.94 -8.50
CA SER A 189 -24.05 -10.34 -7.16
C SER A 189 -22.54 -10.15 -7.00
N PHE A 190 -22.15 -9.66 -5.84
CA PHE A 190 -20.75 -9.56 -5.43
C PHE A 190 -20.34 -10.81 -4.64
N ASP A 191 -19.21 -11.41 -4.99
CA ASP A 191 -18.64 -12.54 -4.22
C ASP A 191 -18.07 -12.04 -2.89
N ARG A 192 -18.89 -12.11 -1.84
CA ARG A 192 -18.50 -11.73 -0.48
C ARG A 192 -17.47 -12.67 0.15
N SER A 193 -17.26 -13.87 -0.40
CA SER A 193 -16.28 -14.82 0.14
C SER A 193 -14.85 -14.29 0.04
N ILE A 194 -14.59 -13.36 -0.90
CA ILE A 194 -13.27 -12.73 -1.09
C ILE A 194 -12.74 -12.05 0.16
N PHE A 195 -13.62 -11.60 1.06
CA PHE A 195 -13.23 -10.99 2.33
C PHE A 195 -12.62 -12.01 3.32
N PHE A 196 -12.94 -13.29 3.17
CA PHE A 196 -12.61 -14.34 4.15
C PHE A 196 -11.66 -15.41 3.60
N ARG A 197 -11.08 -15.19 2.42
CA ARG A 197 -10.08 -16.08 1.80
C ARG A 197 -8.85 -15.29 1.34
N PRO A 198 -7.69 -15.93 1.14
CA PRO A 198 -6.54 -15.28 0.51
C PRO A 198 -6.85 -14.79 -0.92
N LEU A 199 -6.13 -13.74 -1.36
CA LEU A 199 -6.14 -13.23 -2.74
C LEU A 199 -5.47 -14.17 -3.74
#